data_AF-A0A501WPP3-F1
#
_entry.id   AF-A0A501WPP3-F1
#
_cell.length_a   1.000
_cell.length_b   1.000
_cell.length_c   1.000
_cell.angle_alpha   90.00
_cell.angle_beta   90.00
_cell.angle_gamma   90.00
#
_symmetry.space_group_name_H-M   'P 1'
#
loop_
_entity.id
_entity.type
_entity.pdbx_description
1 polymer ?
#
loop_
_entity_poly.entity_id
_entity_poly.type
_entity_poly.pdbx_seq_one_letter_code
_entity_poly.pdbx_strand_id
1 'polypeptide(L)' 'TAKANGLEPSSYILYVLDHIADADTLEKLEALLPWNRAKAG' A
#
# COMPACT_ATOMS: atom_id res chain seq x y z
N THR A 1 -9.47 4.65 -1.94
CA THR A 1 -8.44 5.70 -2.14
C THR A 1 -7.55 5.76 -0.90
N ALA A 2 -6.26 6.13 -1.00
CA ALA A 2 -5.35 6.18 0.17
C ALA A 2 -5.89 7.06 1.31
N LYS A 3 -6.40 8.25 0.96
CA LYS A 3 -7.04 9.18 1.90
C LYS A 3 -8.24 8.58 2.65
N ALA A 4 -9.06 7.76 1.98
CA ALA A 4 -10.20 7.09 2.61
C ALA A 4 -9.78 5.99 3.60
N ASN A 5 -8.50 5.59 3.59
CA ASN A 5 -7.91 4.62 4.50
C ASN A 5 -7.00 5.29 5.54
N GLY A 6 -7.12 6.60 5.76
CA GLY A 6 -6.31 7.32 6.74
C GLY A 6 -4.83 7.46 6.37
N LEU A 7 -4.45 7.12 5.13
CA LEU A 7 -3.08 7.24 4.65
C LEU A 7 -2.87 8.61 3.99
N GLU A 8 -1.73 9.21 4.28
CA GLU A 8 -1.25 10.39 3.56
C GLU A 8 -0.89 9.96 2.11
N PRO A 9 -1.52 10.56 1.07
CA PRO A 9 -1.37 10.11 -0.31
C PRO A 9 0.06 10.07 -0.85
N SER A 10 0.89 11.07 -0.54
CA SER A 10 2.26 11.17 -1.07
C SER A 10 3.19 10.12 -0.45
N SER A 11 3.06 9.86 0.84
CA SER A 11 3.77 8.82 1.58
C SER A 11 3.34 7.43 1.12
N TYR A 12 2.05 7.24 0.84
CA TYR A 12 1.52 5.98 0.32
C TYR A 12 2.07 5.66 -1.08
N ILE A 13 2.10 6.63 -2.01
CA ILE A 13 2.61 6.35 -3.36
C ILE A 13 4.12 6.07 -3.36
N LEU A 14 4.90 6.78 -2.53
CA LEU A 14 6.32 6.49 -2.37
C LEU A 14 6.56 5.08 -1.84
N TYR A 15 5.78 4.66 -0.84
CA TYR A 15 5.82 3.28 -0.33
C TYR A 15 5.53 2.24 -1.41
N VAL A 16 4.48 2.45 -2.22
CA VAL A 16 4.15 1.53 -3.33
C VAL A 16 5.30 1.44 -4.32
N LEU A 17 5.86 2.58 -4.73
CA LEU A 17 6.97 2.62 -5.70
C LEU A 17 8.23 1.89 -5.19
N ASP A 18 8.49 1.97 -3.90
CA ASP A 18 9.65 1.32 -3.25
C ASP A 18 9.50 -0.22 -3.16
N HIS A 19 8.27 -0.73 -3.08
CA HIS A 19 8.00 -2.15 -2.80
C HIS A 19 7.40 -2.92 -3.99
N ILE A 20 6.92 -2.25 -5.04
CA ILE A 20 6.17 -2.88 -6.13
C ILE A 20 7.03 -3.85 -6.96
N ALA A 21 8.34 -3.63 -7.05
CA ALA A 21 9.25 -4.52 -7.77
C ALA A 21 9.36 -5.91 -7.11
N ASP A 22 9.21 -5.99 -5.78
CA ASP A 22 9.31 -7.23 -5.01
C ASP A 22 7.96 -7.96 -4.85
N ALA A 23 6.86 -7.35 -5.31
CA ALA A 23 5.50 -7.86 -5.20
C ALA A 23 5.16 -8.84 -6.35
N ASP A 24 5.86 -9.96 -6.39
CA ASP A 24 5.77 -11.00 -7.42
C ASP A 24 4.66 -12.04 -7.19
N THR A 25 3.91 -11.93 -6.09
CA THR A 25 2.72 -12.75 -5.84
C THR A 25 1.49 -11.88 -5.63
N LEU A 26 0.32 -12.49 -5.80
CA LEU A 26 -0.96 -11.82 -5.55
C LEU A 26 -1.03 -11.31 -4.11
N GLU A 27 -0.63 -12.12 -3.13
CA GLU A 27 -0.66 -11.75 -1.72
C GLU A 27 0.25 -10.55 -1.41
N LYS A 28 1.43 -10.50 -2.03
CA LYS A 28 2.34 -9.36 -1.86
C LYS A 28 1.78 -8.10 -2.50
N LEU A 29 1.17 -8.21 -3.68
CA LEU A 29 0.51 -7.08 -4.33
C LEU A 29 -0.68 -6.58 -3.50
N GLU A 30 -1.48 -7.50 -2.95
CA GLU A 30 -2.61 -7.15 -2.08
C GLU A 30 -2.16 -6.46 -0.79
N ALA A 31 -1.01 -6.83 -0.22
CA ALA A 31 -0.44 -6.15 0.95
C ALA A 31 -0.08 -4.68 0.68
N LEU A 32 0.19 -4.31 -0.58
CA LEU A 32 0.45 -2.92 -0.96
C LEU A 32 -0.83 -2.06 -1.02
N LEU A 33 -2.02 -2.66 -1.01
CA LEU A 33 -3.28 -1.95 -1.15
C LEU A 33 -3.60 -1.11 0.11
N PRO A 34 -4.22 0.08 -0.07
CA PRO A 34 -4.32 1.05 1.02
C PRO A 34 -5.26 0.58 2.15
N TRP A 35 -6.22 -0.30 1.85
CA TRP A 35 -7.13 -0.90 2.85
C TRP A 35 -6.55 -2.07 3.63
N ASN A 36 -5.45 -2.67 3.14
CA ASN A 36 -4.72 -3.71 3.86
C ASN A 36 -3.62 -3.11 4.75
N ARG A 37 -3.02 -2.00 4.31
CA ARG A 37 -2.09 -1.19 5.13
C ARG A 37 -2.77 -0.49 6.31
N ALA A 38 -3.96 0.08 6.10
CA ALA A 38 -4.66 0.82 7.14
C ALA A 38 -5.27 -0.03 8.25
N LYS A 39 -5.45 -1.34 8.02
CA LYS A 39 -5.89 -2.30 9.04
C LYS A 39 -4.78 -2.72 10.01
N ALA A 40 -3.53 -2.36 9.73
CA ALA A 40 -2.38 -2.69 10.57
C ALA A 40 -2.09 -1.67 11.69
N GLY A 41 -3.07 -0.81 12.02
CA GLY A 41 -3.02 0.15 13.13
C GLY A 41 -4.20 0.00 14.07
#